data_AF-A0A7J4SYK9-F1
#
_entry.id   AF-A0A7J4SYK9-F1
#
_cell.length_a   1.000
_cell.length_b   1.000
_cell.length_c   1.000
_cell.angle_alpha   90.00
_cell.angle_beta   90.00
_cell.angle_gamma   90.00
#
_symmetry.space_group_name_H-M   'P 1'
#
loop_
_entity.id
_entity.type
_entity.pdbx_description
1 polymer ?
#
loop_
_entity_poly.entity_id
_entity_poly.type
_entity_poly.pdbx_seq_one_letter_code
_entity_poly.pdbx_strand_id
1 'polypeptide(L)'
;MAELTGYVQYRFRSDEHDTNVLLKGEAEWVRQKVEELGLTGLGWTMPIGQEKKKANASSNSSSDNKISITVEDEPIGEKPLDMGPTPDPSRI
;
A
#
# COMPACT_ATOMS: atom_id res chain seq x y z
N MET A 1 2.71 -28.26 -1.46
CA MET A 1 2.92 -26.82 -1.74
C MET A 1 1.70 -26.36 -2.49
N ALA A 2 0.93 -25.40 -1.97
CA ALA A 2 -0.27 -24.94 -2.66
C ALA A 2 0.15 -24.17 -3.91
N GLU A 3 -0.24 -24.63 -5.09
CA GLU A 3 -0.04 -23.89 -6.33
C GLU A 3 -0.97 -22.68 -6.30
N LEU A 4 -0.39 -21.46 -6.27
CA LEU A 4 -1.19 -20.25 -6.36
C LEU A 4 -1.79 -20.18 -7.77
N THR A 5 -3.08 -20.45 -7.89
CA THR A 5 -3.82 -20.35 -9.16
C THR A 5 -4.48 -18.97 -9.26
N GLY A 6 -4.36 -18.31 -10.41
CA GLY A 6 -5.05 -17.05 -10.70
C GLY A 6 -4.11 -15.86 -10.87
N TYR A 7 -4.63 -14.66 -10.63
CA TYR A 7 -3.87 -13.42 -10.79
C TYR A 7 -3.01 -13.20 -9.52
N VAL A 8 -1.71 -13.01 -9.69
CA VAL A 8 -0.74 -12.87 -8.59
C VAL A 8 0.16 -11.67 -8.81
N GLN A 9 0.74 -11.21 -7.70
CA GLN A 9 1.77 -10.18 -7.66
C GLN A 9 3.03 -10.78 -7.05
N TYR A 10 4.14 -10.70 -7.78
CA TYR A 10 5.47 -11.01 -7.30
C TYR A 10 6.24 -9.73 -7.03
N ARG A 11 6.87 -9.64 -5.85
CA ARG A 11 7.71 -8.50 -5.45
C ARG A 11 9.08 -9.00 -5.01
N PHE A 12 10.11 -8.41 -5.58
CA PHE A 12 11.50 -8.62 -5.22
C PHE A 12 12.18 -7.29 -4.96
N ARG A 13 12.91 -7.19 -3.85
CA ARG A 13 13.71 -6.02 -3.48
C ARG A 13 15.07 -6.52 -3.02
N SER A 14 16.13 -6.04 -3.67
CA SER A 14 17.51 -6.25 -3.25
C SER A 14 18.06 -4.96 -2.67
N ASP A 15 18.51 -5.01 -1.43
CA ASP A 15 19.20 -3.89 -0.77
C ASP A 15 20.65 -3.76 -1.27
N GLU A 16 21.31 -4.88 -1.57
CA GLU A 16 22.69 -4.93 -2.07
C GLU A 16 22.86 -4.37 -3.49
N HIS A 17 21.82 -4.47 -4.32
CA HIS A 17 21.86 -4.09 -5.73
C HIS A 17 20.89 -2.95 -6.07
N ASP A 18 20.31 -2.27 -5.07
CA ASP A 18 19.33 -1.18 -5.24
C ASP A 18 18.24 -1.46 -6.30
N THR A 19 17.82 -2.73 -6.40
CA THR A 19 16.94 -3.19 -7.49
C THR A 19 15.58 -3.59 -6.92
N ASN A 20 14.50 -3.12 -7.57
CA ASN A 20 13.13 -3.45 -7.22
C ASN A 20 12.37 -3.96 -8.45
N VAL A 21 11.82 -5.18 -8.35
CA VAL A 21 11.06 -5.83 -9.41
C VAL A 21 9.66 -6.12 -8.91
N LEU A 22 8.67 -5.67 -9.67
CA LEU A 22 7.25 -5.90 -9.42
C LEU A 22 6.60 -6.50 -10.67
N LEU A 23 6.17 -7.76 -10.57
CA LEU A 23 5.47 -8.48 -11.64
C LEU A 23 4.03 -8.71 -11.21
N LYS A 24 3.06 -8.36 -12.06
CA LYS A 24 1.63 -8.56 -11.82
C LYS A 24 1.02 -9.22 -13.04
N GLY A 25 0.32 -10.33 -12.84
CA GLY A 25 -0.26 -11.06 -13.96
C GLY A 25 -0.80 -12.41 -13.52
N GLU A 26 -1.06 -13.26 -14.50
CA GLU A 26 -1.38 -14.66 -14.25
C GLU A 26 -0.21 -15.38 -13.57
N ALA A 27 -0.52 -16.31 -12.65
CA ALA A 27 0.45 -17.11 -11.92
C ALA A 27 1.45 -17.84 -12.83
N GLU A 28 1.00 -18.43 -13.93
CA GLU A 28 1.89 -19.11 -14.89
C GLU A 28 2.87 -18.12 -15.53
N TRP A 29 2.37 -16.99 -16.02
CA TRP A 29 3.19 -15.93 -16.62
C TRP A 29 4.20 -15.35 -15.62
N VAL A 30 3.77 -15.08 -14.39
CA VAL A 30 4.66 -14.57 -13.34
C VAL A 30 5.73 -15.60 -13.00
N ARG A 31 5.38 -16.89 -12.89
CA ARG A 31 6.34 -17.96 -12.60
C ARG A 31 7.39 -18.07 -13.69
N GLN A 32 6.97 -18.06 -14.96
CA GLN A 32 7.88 -18.09 -16.10
C GLN A 32 8.84 -16.90 -16.09
N LYS A 33 8.35 -15.68 -15.81
CA LYS A 33 9.21 -14.50 -15.74
C LYS A 33 10.15 -14.48 -14.54
N VAL A 34 9.72 -14.99 -13.40
CA VAL A 34 10.60 -15.14 -12.23
C VAL A 34 11.72 -16.14 -12.51
N GLU A 35 11.42 -17.25 -13.20
CA GLU A 35 12.39 -18.26 -13.59
C GLU A 35 13.39 -17.74 -14.64
N GLU A 36 12.92 -17.01 -15.66
CA GLU A 36 13.76 -16.35 -16.67
C GLU A 36 14.72 -15.33 -16.05
N LEU A 37 14.28 -14.61 -15.02
CA LEU A 37 15.10 -13.63 -14.29
C LEU A 37 16.01 -14.28 -13.23
N GLY A 38 15.91 -15.59 -13.00
CA GLY A 38 16.66 -16.27 -11.93
C GLY A 38 16.29 -15.78 -10.53
N LEU A 39 15.10 -15.21 -10.36
CA LEU A 39 14.61 -14.66 -9.09
C LEU A 39 13.87 -15.71 -8.24
N THR A 40 13.90 -16.97 -8.66
CA THR A 40 13.20 -18.07 -7.99
C THR A 40 13.62 -18.19 -6.52
N GLY A 41 12.68 -18.00 -5.60
CA GLY A 41 12.91 -18.10 -4.15
C GLY A 41 13.46 -16.83 -3.49
N LEU A 42 13.71 -15.75 -4.25
CA LEU A 42 14.26 -14.50 -3.71
C LEU A 42 13.20 -13.44 -3.39
N GLY A 43 11.96 -13.63 -3.85
CA GLY A 43 10.87 -12.66 -3.68
C GLY A 43 9.59 -13.25 -3.11
N TRP A 44 8.61 -12.38 -2.89
CA TRP A 44 7.31 -12.71 -2.32
C TRP A 44 6.23 -12.74 -3.39
N THR A 45 5.46 -13.82 -3.47
CA THR A 45 4.26 -13.93 -4.33
C THR A 45 2.99 -13.86 -3.50
N MET A 46 2.08 -12.96 -3.84
CA MET A 46 0.76 -12.83 -3.21
C MET A 46 -0.34 -12.92 -4.27
N PRO A 47 -1.44 -13.68 -4.05
CA PRO A 47 -2.58 -13.65 -4.94
C PRO A 47 -3.26 -12.28 -4.87
N ILE A 48 -3.51 -11.67 -6.03
CA ILE A 48 -4.30 -10.45 -6.13
C ILE A 48 -5.70 -10.88 -6.53
N GLY A 49 -6.60 -10.92 -5.54
CA GLY A 49 -8.04 -11.03 -5.81
C GLY A 49 -8.41 -9.97 -6.84
N GLN A 50 -9.23 -10.33 -7.83
CA GLN A 50 -9.63 -9.45 -8.92
C GLN A 50 -10.53 -8.31 -8.40
N GLU A 51 -9.98 -7.40 -7.62
CA GLU A 51 -10.66 -6.20 -7.16
C GLU A 51 -10.34 -5.05 -8.09
N LYS A 52 -11.39 -4.60 -8.77
CA LYS A 52 -11.44 -3.45 -9.67
C LYS A 52 -10.68 -2.27 -9.05
N LYS A 53 -9.58 -1.85 -9.69
CA LYS A 53 -8.88 -0.57 -9.49
C LYS A 53 -9.19 0.16 -8.17
N LYS A 54 -8.64 -0.25 -7.02
CA LYS A 54 -8.29 0.66 -5.92
C LYS A 54 -7.26 -0.01 -5.01
N ALA A 55 -6.00 0.38 -5.16
CA ALA A 55 -5.02 0.52 -4.07
C ALA A 55 -3.60 0.63 -4.65
N ASN A 56 -3.13 1.86 -4.81
CA ASN A 56 -1.71 2.15 -4.64
C ASN A 56 -1.35 1.91 -3.16
N ALA A 57 -1.34 0.66 -2.70
CA ALA A 57 -0.78 0.31 -1.40
C ALA A 57 0.74 0.12 -1.57
N SER A 58 1.44 1.21 -1.86
CA SER A 58 2.87 1.29 -1.60
C SER A 58 3.03 1.69 -0.14
N SER A 59 3.39 0.71 0.68
CA SER A 59 3.97 0.92 1.99
C SER A 59 5.34 1.59 1.81
N ASN A 60 5.37 2.93 1.80
CA ASN A 60 6.58 3.71 1.98
C ASN A 60 6.19 5.11 2.47
N SER A 61 6.12 5.28 3.79
CA SER A 61 6.11 6.62 4.40
C SER A 61 6.64 6.53 5.82
N SER A 62 7.96 6.36 5.93
CA SER A 62 8.68 7.09 6.96
C SER A 62 8.88 8.50 6.41
N SER A 63 8.42 9.46 7.20
CA SER A 63 8.80 10.88 7.16
C SER A 63 8.10 11.77 6.13
N ASP A 64 7.24 12.62 6.70
CA ASP A 64 6.98 14.02 6.36
C ASP A 64 6.15 14.42 5.13
N ASN A 65 5.24 15.36 5.44
CA ASN A 65 4.50 16.26 4.57
C ASN A 65 3.17 15.76 3.94
N LYS A 66 2.13 15.66 4.79
CA LYS A 66 0.73 15.52 4.39
C LYS A 66 0.12 16.91 4.12
N ILE A 67 0.13 17.36 2.87
CA ILE A 67 -0.88 18.33 2.39
C ILE A 67 -1.31 17.92 0.99
N SER A 68 -2.53 17.36 0.91
CA SER A 68 -3.51 17.52 -0.18
C SER A 68 -4.73 16.67 0.16
N ILE A 69 -5.68 17.24 0.91
CA ILE A 69 -7.02 16.67 1.08
C ILE A 69 -7.89 17.34 0.02
N THR A 70 -8.31 16.54 -0.96
CA THR A 70 -9.40 16.85 -1.89
C THR A 70 -10.68 17.10 -1.08
N VAL A 71 -11.32 18.23 -1.35
CA VAL A 71 -12.61 18.61 -0.76
C VAL A 71 -13.68 17.70 -1.36
N GLU A 72 -14.02 16.63 -0.63
CA GLU A 72 -15.25 15.88 -0.84
C GLU A 72 -16.31 16.41 0.14
N ASP A 73 -17.41 16.87 -0.44
CA ASP A 73 -18.60 17.44 0.20
C ASP A 73 -19.32 16.36 1.03
N GLU A 74 -18.86 16.13 2.25
CA GLU A 74 -19.56 15.36 3.28
C GLU A 74 -19.89 16.34 4.42
N PRO A 75 -21.14 16.44 4.89
CA PRO A 75 -21.49 17.42 5.91
C PRO A 75 -20.68 17.11 7.16
N ILE A 76 -19.80 18.05 7.52
CA ILE A 76 -18.91 18.01 8.68
C ILE A 76 -19.69 17.41 9.86
N GLY A 77 -19.42 16.14 10.11
CA GLY A 77 -19.93 15.43 11.27
C GLY A 77 -19.61 16.26 12.50
N GLU A 78 -20.64 16.48 13.30
CA GLU A 78 -20.70 17.42 14.40
C GLU A 78 -19.40 17.44 15.22
N LYS A 79 -18.88 18.66 15.44
CA LYS A 79 -17.71 18.92 16.27
C LYS A 79 -17.83 18.12 17.58
N PRO A 80 -16.77 17.44 18.04
CA PRO A 80 -16.81 16.68 19.29
C PRO A 80 -17.30 17.58 20.42
N LEU A 81 -18.36 17.14 21.11
CA LEU A 81 -19.14 17.94 22.07
C LEU A 81 -18.34 18.45 23.27
N ASP A 82 -17.16 17.92 23.54
CA ASP A 82 -16.38 18.24 24.74
C ASP A 82 -14.96 18.68 24.38
N MET A 83 -14.78 19.99 24.20
CA MET A 83 -13.47 20.64 24.09
C MET A 83 -12.97 21.18 25.44
N GLY A 84 -13.50 20.66 26.55
CA GLY A 84 -13.18 21.11 27.90
C GLY A 84 -13.72 22.52 28.22
N PRO A 85 -13.54 22.97 29.47
CA PRO A 85 -14.02 24.27 29.90
C PRO A 85 -13.29 25.40 29.16
N THR A 86 -14.03 26.43 28.75
CA THR A 86 -13.49 27.63 28.12
C THR A 86 -12.37 28.22 28.99
N PRO A 87 -11.18 28.50 28.45
CA PRO A 87 -10.10 29.08 29.24
C PRO A 87 -10.54 30.45 29.78
N ASP A 88 -10.40 30.64 31.09
CA ASP A 88 -10.80 31.86 31.78
C ASP A 88 -9.81 33.00 31.47
N PRO A 89 -10.23 34.08 30.81
CA PRO A 89 -9.35 35.19 30.46
C PRO A 89 -8.93 36.04 31.66
N SER A 90 -9.45 35.79 32.87
CA SER A 90 -9.08 36.50 34.09
C SER A 90 -7.73 36.07 34.68
N ARG A 91 -7.01 35.17 33.99
CA ARG A 91 -5.69 34.64 34.39
C ARG A 91 -4.51 35.20 33.58
N ILE A 92 -4.72 36.23 32.77
CA ILE A 92 -3.62 37.02 32.17
C ILE A 92 -3.17 38.15 33.09
#